data_AF-A0A960P6F1-F1
#
_entry.id   AF-A0A960P6F1-F1
#
_cell.length_a   1.000
_cell.length_b   1.000
_cell.length_c   1.000
_cell.angle_alpha   90.00
_cell.angle_beta   90.00
_cell.angle_gamma   90.00
#
_symmetry.space_group_name_H-M   'P 1'
#
loop_
_entity.id
_entity.type
_entity.pdbx_description
1 polymer ?
#
loop_
_entity_poly.entity_id
_entity_poly.type
_entity_poly.pdbx_seq_one_letter_code
_entity_poly.pdbx_strand_id
1 'polypeptide(L)'
;MADEIVIYHNPSCSKSRTTLALLQDRGVEPTVVNYKAHPLDRATIERIVELVPDPPRALVRRDQNFRELGLDIADYDSADAVVDLLSEHGILMERPVVVRGDRAVIGRPPENALDLLD
;
A
#
# COMPACT_ATOMS: atom_id res chain seq x y z
N MET A 1 12.66 4.32 19.95
CA MET A 1 12.98 3.46 18.81
C MET A 1 12.69 4.29 17.58
N ALA A 2 13.62 4.39 16.64
CA ALA A 2 13.37 5.16 15.43
C ALA A 2 12.15 4.56 14.72
N ASP A 3 11.16 5.37 14.34
CA ASP A 3 10.02 4.92 13.57
C ASP A 3 10.51 4.39 12.22
N GLU A 4 10.69 3.07 12.14
CA GLU A 4 11.10 2.40 10.92
C GLU A 4 10.07 2.66 9.82
N ILE A 5 10.55 3.10 8.66
CA ILE A 5 9.71 3.37 7.50
C ILE A 5 9.75 2.13 6.61
N VAL A 6 8.59 1.54 6.37
CA VAL A 6 8.44 0.39 5.46
C VAL A 6 7.73 0.85 4.19
N ILE A 7 8.24 0.44 3.03
CA ILE A 7 7.60 0.68 1.74
C ILE A 7 7.24 -0.65 1.06
N TYR A 8 5.96 -0.86 0.83
CA TYR A 8 5.44 -1.95 0.01
C TYR A 8 5.59 -1.56 -1.46
N HIS A 9 6.67 -2.05 -2.05
CA HIS A 9 7.22 -1.57 -3.31
C HIS A 9 7.02 -2.57 -4.44
N ASN A 10 6.76 -2.06 -5.65
CA ASN A 10 6.83 -2.82 -6.88
C ASN A 10 7.87 -2.19 -7.84
N PRO A 11 9.01 -2.86 -8.09
CA PRO A 11 10.09 -2.33 -8.95
C PRO A 11 9.66 -1.96 -10.36
N SER A 12 8.66 -2.64 -10.92
CA SER A 12 8.16 -2.37 -12.27
C SER A 12 7.24 -1.14 -12.34
N CYS A 13 6.81 -0.58 -11.20
CA CYS A 13 5.87 0.56 -11.17
C CYS A 13 6.59 1.90 -11.01
N SER A 14 6.45 2.79 -11.99
CA SER A 14 7.13 4.10 -11.99
C SER A 14 6.83 4.93 -10.73
N LYS A 15 5.57 5.01 -10.30
CA LYS A 15 5.18 5.73 -9.08
C LYS A 15 5.79 5.12 -7.81
N SER A 16 5.96 3.80 -7.78
CA SER A 16 6.63 3.08 -6.68
C SER A 16 8.11 3.41 -6.61
N ARG A 17 8.80 3.48 -7.76
CA ARG A 17 10.21 3.90 -7.84
C ARG A 17 10.40 5.37 -7.45
N THR A 18 9.53 6.25 -7.95
CA THR A 18 9.57 7.67 -7.57
C THR A 18 9.37 7.87 -6.08
N THR A 19 8.43 7.16 -5.45
CA THR A 19 8.19 7.25 -4.00
C THR A 19 9.39 6.79 -3.19
N LEU A 20 10.01 5.66 -3.57
CA LEU A 20 11.24 5.17 -2.92
C LEU A 20 12.38 6.20 -3.04
N ALA A 21 12.59 6.75 -4.23
CA ALA A 21 13.61 7.76 -4.47
C ALA A 21 13.35 9.03 -3.66
N LEU A 22 12.10 9.50 -3.58
CA LEU A 22 11.74 10.68 -2.77
C LEU A 22 12.06 10.49 -1.28
N LEU A 23 11.81 9.30 -0.72
CA LEU A 23 12.19 9.00 0.66
C LEU A 23 13.72 9.03 0.83
N GLN A 24 14.45 8.40 -0.08
CA GLN A 24 15.92 8.36 -0.08
C GLN A 24 16.55 9.75 -0.22
N ASP A 25 16.01 10.60 -1.09
CA ASP A 25 16.46 11.99 -1.28
C ASP A 25 16.28 12.84 -0.02
N ARG A 26 15.39 12.44 0.90
CA ARG A 26 15.20 13.06 2.22
C ARG A 26 16.05 12.43 3.32
N GLY A 27 16.99 11.56 2.97
CA GLY A 27 17.89 10.89 3.91
C GLY A 27 17.24 9.74 4.67
N VAL A 28 16.09 9.24 4.20
CA VAL A 28 15.41 8.08 4.79
C VAL A 28 15.81 6.82 4.03
N GLU A 29 16.22 5.78 4.77
CA GLU A 29 16.45 4.45 4.22
C GLU A 29 15.29 3.53 4.63
N PRO A 30 14.20 3.43 3.83
CA PRO A 30 13.07 2.61 4.20
C PRO A 30 13.34 1.13 3.95
N THR A 31 12.76 0.27 4.78
CA THR A 31 12.69 -1.17 4.54
C THR A 31 11.79 -1.44 3.34
N VAL A 32 12.37 -2.01 2.28
CA VAL A 32 11.67 -2.26 1.01
C VAL A 32 11.08 -3.68 1.00
N VAL A 33 9.75 -3.78 0.97
CA VAL A 33 9.04 -5.06 0.88
C VAL A 33 8.46 -5.23 -0.52
N ASN A 34 8.98 -6.20 -1.28
CA ASN A 34 8.41 -6.55 -2.59
C ASN A 34 7.20 -7.47 -2.42
N TYR A 35 6.03 -6.87 -2.20
CA TYR A 35 4.79 -7.58 -1.91
C TYR A 35 4.30 -8.50 -3.06
N LYS A 36 4.81 -8.29 -4.28
CA LYS A 36 4.54 -9.20 -5.41
C LYS A 36 5.29 -10.53 -5.30
N ALA A 37 6.52 -10.49 -4.80
CA ALA A 37 7.34 -11.68 -4.61
C ALA A 37 7.05 -12.34 -3.25
N HIS A 38 6.67 -11.55 -2.26
CA HIS A 38 6.35 -11.97 -0.91
C HIS A 38 4.96 -11.44 -0.53
N PRO A 39 3.89 -12.21 -0.80
CA PRO A 39 2.54 -11.83 -0.41
C PRO A 39 2.45 -11.49 1.08
N LEU A 40 1.65 -10.47 1.40
CA LEU A 40 1.41 -10.05 2.78
C LEU A 40 0.42 -11.00 3.44
N ASP A 41 0.56 -11.20 4.75
CA ASP A 41 -0.46 -11.91 5.53
C ASP A 41 -1.66 -11.01 5.85
N ARG A 42 -2.78 -11.62 6.24
CA ARG A 42 -4.03 -10.91 6.58
C ARG A 42 -3.80 -9.85 7.65
N ALA A 43 -3.04 -10.18 8.70
CA ALA A 43 -2.77 -9.26 9.81
C ALA A 43 -2.00 -8.00 9.36
N THR A 44 -1.04 -8.14 8.45
CA THR A 44 -0.33 -7.01 7.86
C THR A 44 -1.26 -6.15 7.01
N ILE A 45 -2.17 -6.77 6.26
CA ILE A 45 -3.15 -6.05 5.43
C ILE A 45 -4.15 -5.29 6.31
N GLU A 46 -4.70 -5.93 7.36
CA GLU A 46 -5.55 -5.30 8.37
C GLU A 46 -4.86 -4.06 8.95
N ARG A 47 -3.61 -4.23 9.38
CA ARG A 47 -2.81 -3.15 9.91
C ARG A 47 -2.67 -1.99 8.92
N ILE A 48 -2.38 -2.26 7.65
CA ILE A 48 -2.29 -1.21 6.62
C ILE A 48 -3.63 -0.49 6.44
N VAL A 49 -4.73 -1.24 6.38
CA VAL A 49 -6.08 -0.69 6.20
C VAL A 49 -6.47 0.23 7.36
N GLU A 50 -6.09 -0.12 8.60
CA GLU A 50 -6.33 0.72 9.78
C GLU A 50 -5.47 1.99 9.80
N LEU A 51 -4.26 1.93 9.27
CA LEU A 51 -3.29 3.03 9.33
C LEU A 51 -3.44 4.06 8.21
N VAL A 52 -4.03 3.66 7.08
CA VAL A 52 -4.25 4.55 5.95
C VAL A 52 -5.45 5.46 6.25
N PRO A 53 -5.31 6.79 6.12
CA PRO A 53 -6.39 7.73 6.40
C PRO A 53 -7.50 7.73 5.33
N ASP A 54 -7.20 7.20 4.14
CA ASP A 54 -8.17 7.07 3.04
C ASP A 54 -9.22 5.98 3.34
N PRO A 55 -10.40 6.03 2.70
CA PRO A 55 -11.37 4.93 2.78
C PRO A 55 -10.72 3.59 2.41
N PRO A 56 -11.05 2.45 3.06
CA PRO A 56 -10.42 1.16 2.81
C PRO A 56 -10.34 0.77 1.32
N ARG A 57 -11.40 1.05 0.56
CA ARG A 57 -11.46 0.82 -0.89
C ARG A 57 -10.37 1.53 -1.70
N ALA A 58 -9.73 2.59 -1.17
CA ALA A 58 -8.62 3.27 -1.82
C ALA A 58 -7.36 2.39 -1.92
N LEU A 59 -7.23 1.39 -1.04
CA LEU A 59 -6.18 0.37 -1.12
C LEU A 59 -6.44 -0.67 -2.20
N VAL A 60 -7.61 -0.70 -2.82
CA VAL A 60 -7.94 -1.62 -3.91
C VAL A 60 -7.71 -0.95 -5.26
N ARG A 61 -6.74 -1.47 -5.99
CA ARG A 61 -6.34 -1.01 -7.32
C ARG A 61 -7.29 -1.54 -8.39
N ARG A 62 -7.98 -0.63 -9.06
CA ARG A 62 -8.96 -0.93 -10.12
C ARG A 62 -8.32 -1.01 -11.52
N ASP A 63 -7.42 -1.97 -11.73
CA ASP A 63 -6.79 -2.20 -13.04
C ASP A 63 -7.36 -3.42 -13.78
N GLN A 64 -6.64 -3.91 -14.80
CA GLN A 64 -7.06 -5.06 -15.58
C GLN A 64 -7.27 -6.32 -14.71
N ASN A 65 -6.45 -6.54 -13.67
CA ASN A 65 -6.61 -7.68 -12.78
C ASN A 65 -7.94 -7.60 -12.02
N PHE A 66 -8.33 -6.39 -11.59
CA PHE A 66 -9.63 -6.18 -10.95
C PHE A 66 -10.79 -6.52 -11.89
N ARG A 67 -10.70 -6.09 -13.15
CA ARG A 67 -11.75 -6.35 -14.16
C ARG A 67 -11.89 -7.82 -14.51
N GLU A 68 -10.77 -8.56 -14.55
CA GLU A 68 -10.76 -10.00 -14.86
C GLU A 68 -11.42 -10.85 -13.79
N LEU A 69 -11.40 -10.39 -12.54
CA LEU A 69 -12.07 -11.06 -11.42
C LEU A 69 -13.59 -10.85 -11.42
N GLY A 70 -14.11 -9.90 -12.21
CA GLY A 70 -15.54 -9.64 -12.32
C GLY A 70 -16.20 -9.19 -11.01
N LEU A 71 -15.43 -8.60 -10.09
CA LEU A 71 -15.90 -8.17 -8.77
C LEU A 71 -16.81 -6.95 -8.88
N ASP A 72 -17.87 -6.92 -8.08
CA ASP A 72 -18.68 -5.73 -7.90
C ASP A 72 -17.99 -4.77 -6.91
N ILE A 73 -18.19 -3.47 -7.08
CA ILE A 73 -17.71 -2.47 -6.12
C ILE A 73 -18.41 -2.67 -4.77
N ALA A 74 -19.64 -3.19 -4.76
CA ALA A 74 -20.37 -3.50 -3.54
C ALA A 74 -19.72 -4.62 -2.70
N ASP A 75 -18.88 -5.46 -3.31
CA ASP A 75 -18.29 -6.63 -2.63
C ASP A 75 -17.20 -6.24 -1.60
N TYR A 76 -16.70 -5.00 -1.61
CA TYR A 76 -15.59 -4.55 -0.74
C TYR A 76 -15.77 -3.15 -0.14
N ASP A 77 -16.99 -2.81 0.29
CA ASP A 77 -17.26 -1.48 0.86
C ASP A 77 -16.86 -1.33 2.35
N SER A 78 -16.54 -2.44 3.02
CA SER A 78 -16.07 -2.46 4.41
C SER A 78 -14.56 -2.72 4.51
N ALA A 79 -13.95 -2.33 5.64
CA ALA A 79 -12.54 -2.61 5.91
C ALA A 79 -12.23 -4.11 5.89
N ASP A 80 -13.06 -4.92 6.55
CA ASP A 80 -12.91 -6.38 6.60
C ASP A 80 -13.03 -7.03 5.21
N ALA A 81 -13.99 -6.56 4.39
CA ALA A 81 -14.13 -7.05 3.02
C ALA A 81 -12.93 -6.67 2.13
N VAL A 82 -12.34 -5.48 2.33
CA VAL A 82 -11.09 -5.10 1.66
C VAL A 82 -9.93 -5.98 2.11
N VAL A 83 -9.83 -6.26 3.40
CA VAL A 83 -8.80 -7.14 3.96
C VAL A 83 -8.89 -8.53 3.35
N ASP A 84 -10.09 -9.11 3.29
CA ASP A 84 -10.31 -10.44 2.72
C ASP A 84 -9.98 -10.45 1.23
N LEU A 85 -10.44 -9.46 0.49
CA LEU A 85 -10.14 -9.31 -0.93
C LEU A 85 -8.64 -9.22 -1.19
N LEU A 86 -7.90 -8.40 -0.42
CA LEU A 86 -6.46 -8.24 -0.59
C LEU A 86 -5.68 -9.45 -0.08
N SER A 87 -6.21 -10.21 0.87
CA SER A 87 -5.62 -11.45 1.36
C SER A 87 -5.71 -12.56 0.31
N GLU A 88 -6.84 -12.64 -0.41
CA GLU A 88 -7.02 -13.60 -1.51
C GLU A 88 -6.32 -13.14 -2.80
N HIS A 89 -6.32 -11.83 -3.05
CA HIS A 89 -5.84 -11.22 -4.29
C HIS A 89 -4.89 -10.04 -4.02
N GLY A 90 -3.75 -10.30 -3.37
CA GLY A 90 -2.76 -9.26 -3.04
C GLY A 90 -2.22 -8.44 -4.23
N ILE A 91 -2.38 -8.94 -5.46
CA ILE A 91 -2.08 -8.20 -6.69
C ILE A 91 -2.90 -6.91 -6.84
N LEU A 92 -4.11 -6.90 -6.25
CA LEU A 92 -5.04 -5.78 -6.25
C LEU A 92 -4.66 -4.71 -5.24
N MET A 93 -3.66 -4.92 -4.37
CA MET A 93 -3.25 -3.86 -3.46
C MET A 93 -2.66 -2.67 -4.24
N GLU A 94 -3.14 -1.48 -3.91
CA GLU A 94 -2.63 -0.23 -4.44
C GLU A 94 -1.16 -0.05 -4.05
N ARG A 95 -0.41 0.63 -4.92
CA ARG A 95 1.04 0.74 -4.76
C ARG A 95 1.63 2.07 -5.22
N PRO A 96 2.67 2.56 -4.53
CA PRO A 96 3.23 2.01 -3.29
C PRO A 96 2.38 2.37 -2.07
N VAL A 97 2.51 1.59 -1.00
CA VAL A 97 2.04 1.96 0.35
C VAL A 97 3.26 2.15 1.22
N VAL A 98 3.31 3.24 1.98
CA VAL A 98 4.39 3.55 2.92
C VAL A 98 3.80 3.56 4.33
N VAL A 99 4.49 2.92 5.27
CA VAL A 99 4.10 2.83 6.68
C VAL A 99 5.24 3.38 7.54
N ARG A 100 4.92 4.19 8.54
CA ARG A 100 5.83 4.70 9.57
C ARG A 100 5.13 4.62 10.92
N GLY A 101 5.56 3.71 11.78
CA GLY A 101 4.95 3.52 13.10
C GLY A 101 3.44 3.26 13.01
N ASP A 102 2.65 4.21 13.53
CA ASP A 102 1.18 4.18 13.53
C ASP A 102 0.54 5.04 12.42
N ARG A 103 1.25 5.28 11.31
CA ARG A 103 0.74 6.05 10.16
C ARG A 103 1.06 5.34 8.86
N ALA A 104 0.16 5.40 7.89
CA ALA A 104 0.40 4.90 6.55
C ALA A 104 -0.18 5.83 5.48
N VAL A 105 0.41 5.81 4.29
CA VAL A 105 -0.06 6.59 3.13
C VAL A 105 0.05 5.78 1.85
N ILE A 106 -0.87 6.03 0.93
CA ILE A 106 -0.77 5.56 -0.46
C ILE A 106 0.08 6.58 -1.23
N GLY A 107 1.19 6.14 -1.81
CA GLY A 107 2.12 6.99 -2.59
C GLY A 107 1.60 7.33 -4.00
N ARG A 108 0.34 7.75 -4.07
CA ARG A 108 -0.37 8.19 -5.28
C ARG A 108 -1.16 9.46 -5.00
N PRO A 109 -0.54 10.63 -5.17
CA PRO A 109 0.74 10.85 -5.86
C PRO A 109 1.97 10.55 -4.95
N PRO A 110 3.18 10.32 -5.50
CA PRO A 110 4.36 9.87 -4.75
C PRO A 110 4.74 10.76 -3.56
N GLU A 111 4.39 12.04 -3.65
CA GLU A 111 4.70 13.07 -2.67
C GLU A 111 3.95 12.84 -1.35
N ASN A 112 2.85 12.08 -1.33
CA ASN A 112 2.15 11.68 -0.10
C ASN A 112 3.06 10.98 0.90
N ALA A 113 4.11 10.28 0.43
CA ALA A 113 5.08 9.63 1.32
C ALA A 113 5.87 10.63 2.19
N LEU A 114 5.93 11.89 1.79
CA LEU A 114 6.60 12.95 2.54
C LEU A 114 5.79 13.37 3.77
N ASP A 115 4.47 13.20 3.76
CA ASP A 115 3.60 13.52 4.90
C ASP A 115 3.92 12.63 6.12
N LEU A 116 4.56 11.48 5.89
CA LEU A 116 5.05 10.62 6.95
C LEU A 116 6.35 11.12 7.56
N LEU A 117 7.04 12.10 6.98
CA LEU A 117 8.34 12.60 7.46
C LEU A 117 8.22 13.76 8.46
N ASP A 118 7.09 14.47 8.43
CA ASP A 118 6.75 15.56 9.34
C ASP A 118 6.47 15.10 10.78
#